data_AF-A0A7Y6XEX3-F1
#
_entry.id   AF-A0A7Y6XEX3-F1
#
_cell.length_a   1.000
_cell.length_b   1.000
_cell.length_c   1.000
_cell.angle_alpha   90.00
_cell.angle_beta   90.00
_cell.angle_gamma   90.00
#
_symmetry.space_group_name_H-M   'P 1'
#
loop_
_entity.id
_entity.type
_entity.pdbx_description
1 polymer ?
#
loop_
_entity_poly.entity_id
_entity_poly.type
_entity_poly.pdbx_seq_one_letter_code
_entity_poly.pdbx_strand_id
1 'polypeptide(L)'
;MRMHTSTWLKRVVPLTLCLLVSGGCSSSDDEGRSPSGDAGTDIPDGGGNPPDGGPVGTGCMGETFLASVGKNRLLVGAQMEDSTAAGAPFDVHYLYVASGLVDSTNICTSCTTGCTTSGTSCAGASCAWWGCWQDVSQPPGAYVRGHVSGAKGRQQLPFITYYQQLLGGVGPAREGEQQLQSLNDVAIMRRYFADWRFTLQQVGSERALLHIEPDLWGYLQFFARNGDPATVPAQVASANATDCSGMANNAVGVSKCMIAMARKYAPNAKVSLHASPWSTRTDVYLNTNASFDIAGEARKVADFLLKLGAADTDFIVVEASDRDAGFYDSVGEDTWWDANNATLPHFRQAFTWASAISERLNKPNFWWQLPVGNMNLPNTNQKWKDNRVDYFFSHTAELAAAHSVGFSFGAGEGRQTSPETDNGNLSSRVSAYKRAGGQAPCAP
;
A
#
# COMPACT_ATOMS: atom_id res chain seq x y z
N MET A 1 5.78 -52.25 -40.29
CA MET A 1 6.63 -52.06 -39.10
C MET A 1 7.04 -50.60 -39.05
N ARG A 2 6.66 -49.92 -37.94
CA ARG A 2 7.01 -48.56 -37.49
C ARG A 2 6.55 -47.32 -38.30
N MET A 3 5.74 -46.55 -37.58
CA MET A 3 5.35 -45.15 -37.76
C MET A 3 6.56 -44.20 -37.62
N HIS A 4 6.48 -43.05 -38.30
CA HIS A 4 6.92 -41.77 -37.74
C HIS A 4 5.98 -40.66 -38.26
N THR A 5 5.22 -40.07 -37.35
CA THR A 5 4.36 -38.90 -37.56
C THR A 5 5.04 -37.62 -37.08
N SER A 6 4.89 -36.58 -37.90
CA SER A 6 5.29 -35.19 -37.73
C SER A 6 4.87 -34.56 -36.40
N THR A 7 5.78 -33.83 -35.76
CA THR A 7 5.53 -33.01 -34.56
C THR A 7 5.05 -31.60 -34.94
N TRP A 8 4.01 -31.17 -34.22
CA TRP A 8 3.31 -29.88 -34.32
C TRP A 8 3.74 -28.98 -33.17
N LEU A 9 3.81 -27.67 -33.43
CA LEU A 9 4.01 -26.59 -32.46
C LEU A 9 3.16 -26.79 -31.19
N LYS A 10 3.78 -26.70 -30.01
CA LYS A 10 3.06 -26.40 -28.76
C LYS A 10 3.71 -25.22 -28.04
N ARG A 11 2.84 -24.26 -27.78
CA ARG A 11 3.01 -23.05 -26.97
C ARG A 11 3.52 -23.41 -25.58
N VAL A 12 4.57 -22.73 -25.13
CA VAL A 12 4.98 -22.71 -23.73
C VAL A 12 4.18 -21.60 -23.05
N VAL A 13 3.26 -22.00 -22.16
CA VAL A 13 2.61 -21.13 -21.17
C VAL A 13 3.65 -20.87 -20.08
N PRO A 14 3.93 -19.62 -19.68
CA PRO A 14 4.79 -19.40 -18.53
C PRO A 14 4.00 -19.81 -17.28
N LEU A 15 4.51 -20.81 -16.56
CA LEU A 15 4.04 -21.17 -15.24
C LEU A 15 4.32 -19.98 -14.31
N THR A 16 3.27 -19.34 -13.81
CA THR A 16 3.32 -18.35 -12.74
C THR A 16 3.74 -19.06 -11.46
N LEU A 17 5.05 -19.18 -11.23
CA LEU A 17 5.60 -19.69 -9.98
C LEU A 17 5.56 -18.56 -8.94
N CYS A 18 4.38 -18.28 -8.37
CA CYS A 18 4.29 -17.58 -7.10
C CYS A 18 4.95 -18.47 -6.05
N LEU A 19 6.14 -18.09 -5.59
CA LEU A 19 6.74 -18.76 -4.45
C LEU A 19 5.91 -18.42 -3.21
N LEU A 20 5.20 -19.44 -2.72
CA LEU A 20 4.65 -19.50 -1.38
C LEU A 20 5.77 -19.23 -0.37
N VAL A 21 5.71 -18.06 0.29
CA VAL A 21 6.35 -17.89 1.59
C VAL A 21 5.27 -18.11 2.63
N SER A 22 5.20 -19.32 3.13
CA SER A 22 4.42 -19.70 4.30
C SER A 22 4.98 -18.98 5.53
N GLY A 23 4.45 -17.80 5.85
CA GLY A 23 4.60 -17.15 7.15
C GLY A 23 3.30 -17.31 7.94
N GLY A 24 3.27 -18.29 8.84
CA GLY A 24 2.21 -18.38 9.84
C GLY A 24 2.42 -17.29 10.89
N CYS A 25 1.37 -16.53 11.19
CA CYS A 25 1.32 -15.67 12.36
C CYS A 25 1.43 -16.55 13.61
N SER A 26 2.47 -16.34 14.41
CA SER A 26 2.57 -16.95 15.74
C SER A 26 1.71 -16.12 16.70
N SER A 27 0.62 -16.71 17.18
CA SER A 27 -0.06 -16.23 18.38
C SER A 27 0.91 -16.30 19.55
N SER A 28 1.00 -15.22 20.32
CA SER A 28 1.67 -15.23 21.62
C SER A 28 0.58 -15.12 22.68
N ASP A 29 0.12 -16.26 23.15
CA ASP A 29 -0.53 -16.39 24.44
C ASP A 29 0.53 -16.17 25.52
N ASP A 30 0.29 -15.24 26.44
CA ASP A 30 0.85 -15.36 27.78
C ASP A 30 -0.10 -14.76 28.82
N GLU A 31 -0.36 -15.57 29.84
CA GLU A 31 -1.36 -15.40 30.89
C GLU A 31 -1.02 -14.26 31.87
N GLY A 32 -2.09 -13.59 32.32
CA GLY A 32 -2.34 -13.39 33.75
C GLY A 32 -1.48 -12.38 34.53
N ARG A 33 -1.98 -11.14 34.64
CA ARG A 33 -1.93 -10.40 35.93
C ARG A 33 -2.93 -9.25 36.01
N SER A 34 -3.98 -9.42 36.81
CA SER A 34 -4.71 -8.29 37.42
C SER A 34 -3.91 -7.74 38.62
N PRO A 35 -3.96 -6.43 38.89
CA PRO A 35 -4.80 -5.89 39.98
C PRO A 35 -5.51 -4.57 39.59
N SER A 36 -6.81 -4.42 39.84
CA SER A 36 -7.46 -3.88 41.06
C SER A 36 -7.23 -2.38 41.32
N GLY A 37 -8.33 -1.62 41.34
CA GLY A 37 -8.67 -0.74 42.47
C GLY A 37 -8.64 0.77 42.22
N ASP A 38 -9.84 1.35 42.12
CA ASP A 38 -10.24 2.76 42.26
C ASP A 38 -9.48 3.62 43.26
N ALA A 39 -9.34 4.91 42.89
CA ALA A 39 -9.70 6.14 43.62
C ALA A 39 -8.92 7.31 42.97
N GLY A 40 -9.49 8.35 42.36
CA GLY A 40 -10.71 9.09 42.64
C GLY A 40 -10.32 10.43 43.28
N THR A 41 -10.51 11.55 42.58
CA THR A 41 -10.97 12.83 43.14
C THR A 41 -11.43 13.80 42.06
N ASP A 42 -12.61 14.37 42.32
CA ASP A 42 -13.37 15.35 41.56
C ASP A 42 -12.73 16.75 41.49
N ILE A 43 -12.91 17.46 40.36
CA ILE A 43 -13.17 18.91 40.32
C ILE A 43 -14.16 19.18 39.16
N PRO A 44 -15.25 19.94 39.37
CA PRO A 44 -16.33 20.13 38.39
C PRO A 44 -16.20 21.41 37.54
N ASP A 45 -17.05 21.44 36.52
CA ASP A 45 -17.60 22.58 35.76
C ASP A 45 -16.78 23.24 34.64
N GLY A 46 -17.39 23.24 33.45
CA GLY A 46 -17.76 24.51 32.82
C GLY A 46 -17.27 24.75 31.40
N GLY A 47 -18.23 24.76 30.45
CA GLY A 47 -18.27 25.75 29.37
C GLY A 47 -17.40 25.45 28.14
N GLY A 48 -18.09 25.21 27.02
CA GLY A 48 -17.45 25.04 25.73
C GLY A 48 -16.73 26.28 25.21
N ASN A 49 -15.64 26.01 24.50
CA ASN A 49 -15.23 26.72 23.28
C ASN A 49 -14.34 25.77 22.46
N PRO A 50 -14.47 25.74 21.13
CA PRO A 50 -13.67 24.87 20.28
C PRO A 50 -12.25 25.44 20.16
N PRO A 51 -11.17 24.63 20.27
CA PRO A 51 -9.84 25.12 19.93
C PRO A 51 -9.60 25.03 18.42
N ASP A 52 -9.53 26.22 17.80
CA ASP A 52 -8.58 26.62 16.78
C ASP A 52 -8.41 25.76 15.50
N GLY A 53 -9.25 26.07 14.51
CA GLY A 53 -8.80 26.83 13.34
C GLY A 53 -7.54 26.36 12.59
N GLY A 54 -7.50 25.09 12.15
CA GLY A 54 -6.76 24.74 10.93
C GLY A 54 -7.47 25.32 9.70
N PRO A 55 -6.77 25.59 8.58
CA PRO A 55 -7.43 26.12 7.38
C PRO A 55 -8.48 25.11 6.92
N VAL A 56 -9.75 25.49 7.04
CA VAL A 56 -10.86 24.77 6.42
C VAL A 56 -10.67 24.95 4.92
N GLY A 57 -9.96 24.02 4.31
CA GLY A 57 -9.86 23.89 2.88
C GLY A 57 -11.23 23.51 2.34
N THR A 58 -12.09 24.50 2.13
CA THR A 58 -13.40 24.39 1.47
C THR A 58 -13.27 24.13 -0.05
N GLY A 59 -12.05 23.90 -0.54
CA GLY A 59 -11.76 23.52 -1.92
C GLY A 59 -11.67 22.01 -2.07
N CYS A 60 -12.21 21.50 -3.17
CA CYS A 60 -12.13 20.08 -3.50
C CYS A 60 -10.70 19.65 -3.81
N MET A 61 -9.95 19.22 -2.80
CA MET A 61 -8.56 18.78 -2.92
C MET A 61 -8.37 17.66 -3.95
N GLY A 62 -9.40 16.82 -4.14
CA GLY A 62 -9.38 15.76 -5.14
C GLY A 62 -9.39 16.26 -6.58
N GLU A 63 -10.02 17.41 -6.87
CA GLU A 63 -10.08 17.97 -8.23
C GLU A 63 -8.69 18.38 -8.73
N THR A 64 -7.96 19.16 -7.94
CA THR A 64 -6.59 19.59 -8.26
C THR A 64 -5.67 18.38 -8.46
N PHE A 65 -5.75 17.38 -7.58
CA PHE A 65 -4.95 16.18 -7.70
C PHE A 65 -5.26 15.41 -8.99
N LEU A 66 -6.54 15.12 -9.25
CA LEU A 66 -6.94 14.37 -10.44
C LEU A 66 -6.56 15.10 -11.73
N ALA A 67 -6.76 16.42 -11.79
CA ALA A 67 -6.37 17.24 -12.93
C ALA A 67 -4.86 17.13 -13.20
N SER A 68 -4.03 17.11 -12.14
CA SER A 68 -2.58 16.98 -12.26
C SER A 68 -2.11 15.64 -12.85
N VAL A 69 -2.95 14.60 -12.78
CA VAL A 69 -2.71 13.29 -13.43
C VAL A 69 -3.54 13.09 -14.69
N GLY A 70 -4.22 14.14 -15.19
CA GLY A 70 -5.02 14.11 -16.42
C GLY A 70 -6.34 13.36 -16.28
N LYS A 71 -6.93 13.37 -15.09
CA LYS A 71 -8.18 12.68 -14.75
C LYS A 71 -9.15 13.69 -14.10
N ASN A 72 -10.43 13.34 -14.06
CA ASN A 72 -11.47 14.21 -13.49
C ASN A 72 -12.58 13.43 -12.77
N ARG A 73 -12.34 12.14 -12.53
CA ARG A 73 -13.22 11.21 -11.82
C ARG A 73 -12.36 10.35 -10.89
N LEU A 74 -12.98 9.80 -9.84
CA LEU A 74 -12.34 8.84 -8.96
C LEU A 74 -11.68 7.73 -9.79
N LEU A 75 -10.42 7.46 -9.48
CA LEU A 75 -9.62 6.46 -10.16
C LEU A 75 -9.99 5.07 -9.66
N VAL A 76 -10.08 4.11 -10.58
CA VAL A 76 -10.30 2.71 -10.21
C VAL A 76 -9.18 1.85 -10.77
N GLY A 77 -8.57 1.04 -9.92
CA GLY A 77 -7.46 0.18 -10.27
C GLY A 77 -7.50 -1.21 -9.67
N ALA A 78 -6.56 -2.04 -10.12
CA ALA A 78 -6.29 -3.31 -9.49
C ALA A 78 -4.85 -3.77 -9.75
N GLN A 79 -4.34 -4.65 -8.89
CA GLN A 79 -3.23 -5.56 -9.23
C GLN A 79 -3.82 -6.73 -9.99
N MET A 80 -3.41 -6.89 -11.25
CA MET A 80 -4.01 -7.84 -12.17
C MET A 80 -3.02 -8.19 -13.28
N GLU A 81 -3.36 -9.20 -14.07
CA GLU A 81 -2.65 -9.49 -15.31
C GLU A 81 -2.90 -8.43 -16.39
N ASP A 82 -1.97 -8.29 -17.33
CA ASP A 82 -2.10 -7.36 -18.48
C ASP A 82 -3.35 -7.62 -19.33
N SER A 83 -3.78 -8.89 -19.42
CA SER A 83 -4.98 -9.28 -20.18
C SER A 83 -6.26 -8.76 -19.52
N THR A 84 -6.37 -8.90 -18.18
CA THR A 84 -7.44 -8.33 -17.36
C THR A 84 -7.42 -6.80 -17.44
N ALA A 85 -6.24 -6.19 -17.33
CA ALA A 85 -6.07 -4.74 -17.43
C ALA A 85 -6.52 -4.17 -18.78
N ALA A 86 -6.39 -4.94 -19.87
CA ALA A 86 -6.86 -4.54 -21.20
C ALA A 86 -8.36 -4.84 -21.43
N GLY A 87 -8.93 -5.79 -20.68
CA GLY A 87 -10.31 -6.25 -20.85
C GLY A 87 -11.38 -5.33 -20.29
N ALA A 88 -11.02 -4.41 -19.39
CA ALA A 88 -11.95 -3.46 -18.78
C ALA A 88 -11.32 -2.05 -18.62
N PRO A 89 -12.12 -0.98 -18.54
CA PRO A 89 -11.65 0.40 -18.57
C PRO A 89 -11.11 0.88 -17.20
N PHE A 90 -10.11 0.20 -16.66
CA PHE A 90 -9.40 0.64 -15.45
C PHE A 90 -8.62 1.94 -15.70
N ASP A 91 -8.47 2.77 -14.67
CA ASP A 91 -7.60 3.95 -14.71
C ASP A 91 -6.19 3.68 -14.22
N VAL A 92 -6.04 2.71 -13.31
CA VAL A 92 -4.82 2.45 -12.58
C VAL A 92 -4.43 0.98 -12.74
N HIS A 93 -3.17 0.73 -13.05
CA HIS A 93 -2.59 -0.60 -13.01
C HIS A 93 -1.61 -0.68 -11.84
N TYR A 94 -1.97 -1.44 -10.81
CA TYR A 94 -1.23 -1.51 -9.56
C TYR A 94 -0.18 -2.63 -9.60
N LEU A 95 1.05 -2.28 -9.21
CA LEU A 95 2.18 -3.18 -9.04
C LEU A 95 2.67 -3.17 -7.59
N TYR A 96 2.78 -4.36 -7.00
CA TYR A 96 3.45 -4.56 -5.72
C TYR A 96 4.92 -4.90 -5.93
N VAL A 97 5.81 -3.97 -5.58
CA VAL A 97 7.27 -4.19 -5.61
C VAL A 97 7.70 -4.63 -4.21
N ALA A 98 7.57 -5.93 -3.99
CA ALA A 98 7.85 -6.60 -2.72
C ALA A 98 8.84 -7.76 -2.95
N SER A 99 10.11 -7.54 -2.60
CA SER A 99 11.20 -8.50 -2.83
C SER A 99 12.34 -8.28 -1.83
N GLY A 100 13.37 -9.12 -1.86
CA GLY A 100 14.62 -8.82 -1.17
C GLY A 100 15.43 -7.74 -1.88
N LEU A 101 16.49 -7.27 -1.22
CA LEU A 101 17.49 -6.37 -1.81
C LEU A 101 18.64 -7.19 -2.41
N VAL A 102 19.29 -6.64 -3.44
CA VAL A 102 20.57 -7.18 -3.92
C VAL A 102 21.63 -7.12 -2.83
N ASP A 103 22.56 -8.07 -2.78
CA ASP A 103 23.59 -8.11 -1.72
C ASP A 103 24.64 -7.00 -1.88
N SER A 104 24.90 -6.57 -3.12
CA SER A 104 25.87 -5.54 -3.45
C SER A 104 25.37 -4.15 -3.06
N THR A 105 26.30 -3.24 -2.77
CA THR A 105 25.99 -1.82 -2.51
C THR A 105 25.53 -1.07 -3.76
N ASN A 106 25.88 -1.58 -4.94
CA ASN A 106 25.45 -1.06 -6.22
C ASN A 106 24.36 -1.96 -6.80
N ILE A 107 23.49 -1.38 -7.60
CA ILE A 107 22.49 -2.13 -8.37
C ILE A 107 23.18 -3.01 -9.41
N CYS A 108 22.64 -4.20 -9.62
CA CYS A 108 23.15 -5.12 -10.63
C CYS A 108 23.08 -4.52 -12.04
N THR A 109 24.10 -4.76 -12.85
CA THR A 109 24.13 -4.38 -14.27
C THR A 109 23.70 -5.53 -15.19
N SER A 110 23.67 -6.77 -14.67
CA SER A 110 23.23 -7.98 -15.35
C SER A 110 22.49 -8.89 -14.37
N CYS A 111 21.46 -9.58 -14.86
CA CYS A 111 20.75 -10.61 -14.10
C CYS A 111 21.40 -11.99 -14.21
N THR A 112 22.27 -12.22 -15.20
CA THR A 112 22.92 -13.52 -15.42
C THR A 112 24.32 -13.61 -14.83
N THR A 113 24.91 -12.50 -14.37
CA THR A 113 26.28 -12.48 -13.85
C THR A 113 26.43 -11.46 -12.73
N GLY A 114 27.02 -11.90 -11.61
CA GLY A 114 27.44 -11.01 -10.52
C GLY A 114 26.32 -10.40 -9.68
N CYS A 115 25.07 -10.86 -9.84
CA CYS A 115 23.93 -10.40 -9.07
C CYS A 115 23.44 -11.50 -8.11
N THR A 116 23.30 -11.16 -6.83
CA THR A 116 22.82 -12.08 -5.80
C THR A 116 21.86 -11.39 -4.84
N THR A 117 20.95 -12.16 -4.25
CA THR A 117 20.11 -11.77 -3.11
C THR A 117 20.21 -12.81 -2.01
N SER A 118 20.56 -12.41 -0.80
CA SER A 118 20.71 -13.32 0.34
C SER A 118 21.61 -14.52 -0.01
N GLY A 119 22.68 -14.27 -0.77
CA GLY A 119 23.62 -15.30 -1.25
C GLY A 119 23.14 -16.14 -2.43
N THR A 120 21.91 -15.96 -2.91
CA THR A 120 21.35 -16.70 -4.06
C THR A 120 21.58 -15.93 -5.36
N SER A 121 22.18 -16.59 -6.36
CA SER A 121 22.42 -16.00 -7.68
C SER A 121 21.13 -15.69 -8.43
N CYS A 122 21.06 -14.53 -9.07
CA CYS A 122 19.98 -14.17 -9.99
C CYS A 122 20.05 -14.90 -11.33
N ALA A 123 21.20 -15.51 -11.66
CA ALA A 123 21.33 -16.30 -12.87
C ALA A 123 20.32 -17.46 -12.85
N GLY A 124 19.60 -17.64 -13.97
CA GLY A 124 18.55 -18.67 -14.05
C GLY A 124 17.28 -18.35 -13.28
N ALA A 125 16.99 -17.06 -13.01
CA ALA A 125 15.76 -16.59 -12.36
C ALA A 125 15.54 -17.17 -10.95
N SER A 126 16.63 -17.38 -10.21
CA SER A 126 16.60 -18.04 -8.90
C SER A 126 16.62 -17.09 -7.71
N CYS A 127 16.95 -15.81 -7.91
CA CYS A 127 16.99 -14.82 -6.84
C CYS A 127 15.66 -14.09 -6.67
N ALA A 128 15.40 -13.58 -5.47
CA ALA A 128 14.17 -12.89 -5.13
C ALA A 128 14.36 -11.37 -5.16
N TRP A 129 14.91 -10.82 -6.26
CA TRP A 129 14.97 -9.37 -6.50
C TRP A 129 14.10 -8.98 -7.68
N TRP A 130 13.23 -7.98 -7.48
CA TRP A 130 12.33 -7.48 -8.50
C TRP A 130 13.06 -7.04 -9.78
N GLY A 131 14.30 -6.54 -9.65
CA GLY A 131 15.09 -6.09 -10.78
C GLY A 131 15.42 -7.20 -11.79
N CYS A 132 15.40 -8.46 -11.37
CA CYS A 132 15.72 -9.62 -12.22
C CYS A 132 14.61 -10.66 -12.32
N TRP A 133 13.38 -10.30 -11.94
CA TRP A 133 12.26 -11.25 -11.82
C TRP A 133 11.71 -11.77 -13.16
N GLN A 134 11.51 -10.92 -14.17
CA GLN A 134 10.75 -11.32 -15.36
C GLN A 134 11.49 -12.30 -16.29
N ASP A 135 12.54 -11.81 -16.92
CA ASP A 135 13.36 -12.49 -17.92
C ASP A 135 14.77 -12.00 -17.65
N VAL A 136 15.60 -12.92 -17.16
CA VAL A 136 16.98 -12.64 -16.76
C VAL A 136 17.89 -12.28 -17.94
N SER A 137 17.43 -12.49 -19.19
CA SER A 137 18.15 -11.99 -20.37
C SER A 137 17.94 -10.49 -20.60
N GLN A 138 16.91 -9.89 -20.01
CA GLN A 138 16.67 -8.45 -20.09
C GLN A 138 17.56 -7.68 -19.11
N PRO A 139 17.85 -6.39 -19.41
CA PRO A 139 18.52 -5.52 -18.45
C PRO A 139 17.73 -5.43 -17.13
N PRO A 140 18.41 -5.37 -15.98
CA PRO A 140 17.76 -5.19 -14.69
C PRO A 140 16.73 -4.05 -14.69
N GLY A 141 15.67 -4.23 -13.90
CA GLY A 141 14.57 -3.28 -13.75
C GLY A 141 13.49 -3.36 -14.84
N ALA A 142 13.58 -4.33 -15.76
CA ALA A 142 12.57 -4.51 -16.80
C ALA A 142 11.16 -4.80 -16.25
N TYR A 143 11.03 -5.28 -15.02
CA TYR A 143 9.75 -5.52 -14.36
C TYR A 143 8.95 -4.23 -14.18
N VAL A 144 9.54 -3.25 -13.47
CA VAL A 144 8.93 -1.94 -13.25
C VAL A 144 8.82 -1.16 -14.56
N ARG A 145 9.87 -1.15 -15.39
CA ARG A 145 9.84 -0.47 -16.70
C ARG A 145 8.75 -1.04 -17.61
N GLY A 146 8.61 -2.36 -17.65
CA GLY A 146 7.57 -3.07 -18.39
C GLY A 146 6.18 -2.67 -17.91
N HIS A 147 5.94 -2.71 -16.59
CA HIS A 147 4.69 -2.26 -15.98
C HIS A 147 4.32 -0.82 -16.34
N VAL A 148 5.27 0.11 -16.19
CA VAL A 148 5.08 1.53 -16.52
C VAL A 148 4.72 1.71 -18.00
N SER A 149 5.47 1.06 -18.89
CA SER A 149 5.21 1.15 -20.34
C SER A 149 3.88 0.49 -20.76
N GLY A 150 3.53 -0.65 -20.15
CA GLY A 150 2.28 -1.36 -20.39
C GLY A 150 1.06 -0.56 -19.94
N ALA A 151 1.09 -0.02 -18.71
CA ALA A 151 0.05 0.85 -18.19
C ALA A 151 -0.14 2.08 -19.11
N LYS A 152 0.96 2.74 -19.48
CA LYS A 152 0.93 3.86 -20.43
C LYS A 152 0.31 3.49 -21.77
N GLY A 153 0.69 2.33 -22.34
CA GLY A 153 0.13 1.84 -23.59
C GLY A 153 -1.38 1.63 -23.56
N ARG A 154 -1.93 1.33 -22.36
CA ARG A 154 -3.37 1.21 -22.10
C ARG A 154 -4.03 2.50 -21.60
N GLN A 155 -3.31 3.63 -21.58
CA GLN A 155 -3.79 4.91 -21.02
C GLN A 155 -4.18 4.83 -19.53
N GLN A 156 -3.52 3.91 -18.81
CA GLN A 156 -3.61 3.73 -17.37
C GLN A 156 -2.44 4.43 -16.67
N LEU A 157 -2.66 4.85 -15.43
CA LEU A 157 -1.62 5.29 -14.51
C LEU A 157 -0.95 4.05 -13.89
N PRO A 158 0.37 3.87 -14.01
CA PRO A 158 1.07 2.90 -13.18
C PRO A 158 1.00 3.35 -11.73
N PHE A 159 0.53 2.48 -10.84
CA PHE A 159 0.60 2.65 -9.41
C PHE A 159 1.57 1.64 -8.83
N ILE A 160 2.63 2.11 -8.18
CA ILE A 160 3.69 1.27 -7.63
C ILE A 160 3.70 1.44 -6.12
N THR A 161 3.39 0.36 -5.41
CA THR A 161 3.68 0.27 -3.98
C THR A 161 5.05 -0.37 -3.80
N TYR A 162 5.94 0.33 -3.11
CA TYR A 162 7.30 -0.10 -2.84
C TYR A 162 7.40 -0.62 -1.40
N TYR A 163 7.54 -1.93 -1.23
CA TYR A 163 7.58 -2.62 0.06
C TYR A 163 8.85 -3.47 0.16
N GLN A 164 9.98 -2.81 0.43
CA GLN A 164 11.30 -3.45 0.39
C GLN A 164 12.00 -3.42 1.75
N GLN A 165 11.64 -2.50 2.64
CA GLN A 165 12.39 -2.31 3.88
C GLN A 165 12.30 -3.56 4.78
N LEU A 166 11.10 -4.13 4.92
CA LEU A 166 10.90 -5.39 5.65
C LEU A 166 11.70 -6.53 5.00
N LEU A 167 11.38 -6.80 3.73
CA LEU A 167 11.83 -7.98 3.00
C LEU A 167 13.35 -7.98 2.76
N GLY A 168 13.92 -6.80 2.49
CA GLY A 168 15.35 -6.59 2.28
C GLY A 168 16.17 -6.40 3.54
N GLY A 169 15.53 -6.02 4.65
CA GLY A 169 16.19 -5.79 5.93
C GLY A 169 16.25 -7.04 6.80
N VAL A 170 15.06 -7.57 7.15
CA VAL A 170 14.92 -8.62 8.18
C VAL A 170 14.08 -9.82 7.73
N GLY A 171 13.40 -9.72 6.59
CA GLY A 171 12.51 -10.75 6.06
C GLY A 171 11.10 -10.70 6.67
N PRO A 172 10.12 -11.39 6.06
CA PRO A 172 8.70 -11.23 6.38
C PRO A 172 8.31 -11.71 7.79
N ALA A 173 9.09 -12.59 8.41
CA ALA A 173 8.81 -13.11 9.75
C ALA A 173 9.18 -12.15 10.90
N ARG A 174 9.66 -10.94 10.59
CA ARG A 174 10.27 -10.01 11.55
C ARG A 174 9.70 -8.59 11.44
N GLU A 175 8.46 -8.50 10.97
CA GLU A 175 7.74 -7.23 10.84
C GLU A 175 7.50 -6.55 12.20
N GLY A 176 7.43 -5.22 12.20
CA GLY A 176 7.28 -4.43 13.43
C GLY A 176 8.61 -4.05 14.07
N GLU A 177 8.81 -4.35 15.36
CA GLU A 177 9.94 -3.79 16.11
C GLU A 177 11.32 -4.20 15.55
N GLN A 178 11.46 -5.46 15.12
CA GLN A 178 12.72 -5.95 14.54
C GLN A 178 13.01 -5.30 13.18
N GLN A 179 11.97 -5.07 12.37
CA GLN A 179 12.05 -4.29 11.15
C GLN A 179 12.58 -2.88 11.43
N LEU A 180 12.09 -2.19 12.46
CA LEU A 180 12.56 -0.84 12.79
C LEU A 180 14.02 -0.80 13.23
N GLN A 181 14.50 -1.83 13.94
CA GLN A 181 15.92 -1.91 14.33
C GLN A 181 16.85 -1.94 13.11
N SER A 182 16.42 -2.58 12.01
CA SER A 182 17.21 -2.66 10.77
C SER A 182 17.35 -1.32 10.03
N LEU A 183 16.50 -0.34 10.32
CA LEU A 183 16.68 1.03 9.81
C LEU A 183 18.02 1.61 10.28
N ASN A 184 18.52 1.20 11.44
CA ASN A 184 19.79 1.68 11.99
C ASN A 184 21.03 0.92 11.45
N ASP A 185 20.85 0.00 10.51
CA ASP A 185 21.96 -0.68 9.82
C ASP A 185 22.36 0.06 8.54
N VAL A 186 23.60 0.54 8.48
CA VAL A 186 24.10 1.35 7.35
C VAL A 186 24.24 0.55 6.06
N ALA A 187 24.53 -0.74 6.13
CA ALA A 187 24.68 -1.58 4.95
C ALA A 187 23.31 -1.90 4.34
N ILE A 188 22.31 -2.22 5.17
CA ILE A 188 20.93 -2.40 4.75
C ILE A 188 20.40 -1.12 4.12
N MET A 189 20.48 0.01 4.83
CA MET A 189 19.93 1.27 4.33
C MET A 189 20.62 1.76 3.06
N ARG A 190 21.92 1.49 2.87
CA ARG A 190 22.61 1.84 1.62
C ARG A 190 22.01 1.11 0.43
N ARG A 191 21.73 -0.18 0.56
CA ARG A 191 21.11 -1.00 -0.49
C ARG A 191 19.66 -0.61 -0.72
N TYR A 192 18.93 -0.35 0.38
CA TYR A 192 17.55 0.11 0.35
C TYR A 192 17.39 1.43 -0.43
N PHE A 193 18.20 2.45 -0.14
CA PHE A 193 18.13 3.71 -0.89
C PHE A 193 18.61 3.55 -2.34
N ALA A 194 19.61 2.70 -2.60
CA ALA A 194 20.02 2.42 -3.97
C ALA A 194 18.89 1.76 -4.79
N ASP A 195 18.14 0.85 -4.18
CA ASP A 195 17.01 0.15 -4.79
C ASP A 195 15.81 1.10 -5.04
N TRP A 196 15.51 1.98 -4.08
CA TRP A 196 14.51 3.02 -4.28
C TRP A 196 14.89 3.97 -5.41
N ARG A 197 16.15 4.43 -5.46
CA ARG A 197 16.66 5.23 -6.59
C ARG A 197 16.46 4.50 -7.90
N PHE A 198 16.76 3.21 -7.94
CA PHE A 198 16.66 2.40 -9.14
C PHE A 198 15.21 2.23 -9.60
N THR A 199 14.29 1.98 -8.68
CA THR A 199 12.84 1.94 -8.95
C THR A 199 12.38 3.24 -9.60
N LEU A 200 12.72 4.38 -9.01
CA LEU A 200 12.38 5.71 -9.54
C LEU A 200 12.97 5.96 -10.93
N GLN A 201 14.19 5.50 -11.19
CA GLN A 201 14.81 5.59 -12.52
C GLN A 201 14.08 4.73 -13.57
N GLN A 202 13.44 3.63 -13.17
CA GLN A 202 12.62 2.82 -14.09
C GLN A 202 11.27 3.50 -14.39
N VAL A 203 10.76 4.30 -13.45
CA VAL A 203 9.57 5.15 -13.66
C VAL A 203 9.91 6.34 -14.56
N GLY A 204 11.05 6.98 -14.31
CA GLY A 204 11.53 8.13 -15.09
C GLY A 204 10.51 9.27 -15.10
N SER A 205 10.28 9.88 -16.26
CA SER A 205 9.38 11.04 -16.39
C SER A 205 7.90 10.68 -16.62
N GLU A 206 7.48 9.43 -16.40
CA GLU A 206 6.08 9.05 -16.59
C GLU A 206 5.19 9.59 -15.45
N ARG A 207 3.92 9.87 -15.76
CA ARG A 207 2.93 10.14 -14.70
C ARG A 207 2.60 8.81 -14.03
N ALA A 208 2.93 8.70 -12.75
CA ALA A 208 2.73 7.50 -11.96
C ALA A 208 2.18 7.86 -10.57
N LEU A 209 1.63 6.87 -9.87
CA LEU A 209 1.37 6.93 -8.45
C LEU A 209 2.45 6.10 -7.74
N LEU A 210 3.07 6.66 -6.71
CA LEU A 210 4.10 6.01 -5.91
C LEU A 210 3.63 5.97 -4.47
N HIS A 211 3.59 4.78 -3.90
CA HIS A 211 3.25 4.55 -2.52
C HIS A 211 4.45 3.93 -1.84
N ILE A 212 5.00 4.67 -0.88
CA ILE A 212 6.23 4.29 -0.20
C ILE A 212 5.87 3.48 1.04
N GLU A 213 6.43 2.28 1.13
CA GLU A 213 6.45 1.38 2.30
C GLU A 213 5.10 1.28 3.03
N PRO A 214 4.21 0.36 2.62
CA PRO A 214 3.09 -0.01 3.47
C PRO A 214 3.60 -0.53 4.81
N ASP A 215 2.78 -0.35 5.85
CA ASP A 215 2.98 -0.79 7.24
C ASP A 215 4.15 -0.15 8.00
N LEU A 216 5.28 0.15 7.35
CA LEU A 216 6.47 0.72 8.00
C LEU A 216 6.14 1.98 8.80
N TRP A 217 5.36 2.89 8.21
CA TRP A 217 4.96 4.13 8.89
C TRP A 217 4.00 3.87 10.06
N GLY A 218 3.13 2.87 9.91
CA GLY A 218 2.23 2.41 10.97
C GLY A 218 3.02 1.85 12.16
N TYR A 219 3.97 0.94 11.91
CA TYR A 219 4.84 0.39 12.93
C TYR A 219 5.77 1.41 13.57
N LEU A 220 6.29 2.35 12.79
CA LEU A 220 7.05 3.48 13.33
C LEU A 220 6.22 4.23 14.37
N GLN A 221 4.95 4.52 14.11
CA GLN A 221 4.09 5.17 15.10
C GLN A 221 3.78 4.23 16.28
N PHE A 222 3.50 2.96 15.98
CA PHE A 222 3.14 1.96 16.98
C PHE A 222 4.26 1.75 18.02
N PHE A 223 5.52 1.82 17.60
CA PHE A 223 6.68 1.56 18.49
C PHE A 223 7.45 2.82 18.88
N ALA A 224 7.30 3.96 18.20
CA ALA A 224 8.01 5.19 18.55
C ALA A 224 7.70 5.64 19.98
N ARG A 225 8.74 6.05 20.69
CA ARG A 225 8.59 6.64 22.03
C ARG A 225 7.79 7.93 21.91
N ASN A 226 6.69 8.00 22.67
CA ASN A 226 5.77 9.15 22.69
C ASN A 226 5.20 9.54 21.30
N GLY A 227 5.17 8.62 20.33
CA GLY A 227 4.71 8.93 18.97
C GLY A 227 5.58 9.97 18.25
N ASP A 228 6.89 9.96 18.52
CA ASP A 228 7.85 10.83 17.84
C ASP A 228 8.77 10.03 16.90
N PRO A 229 8.61 10.14 15.56
CA PRO A 229 9.44 9.41 14.61
C PRO A 229 10.91 9.82 14.65
N ALA A 230 11.25 11.01 15.18
CA ALA A 230 12.64 11.43 15.31
C ALA A 230 13.43 10.59 16.33
N THR A 231 12.73 9.87 17.21
CA THR A 231 13.33 8.99 18.23
C THR A 231 13.73 7.61 17.69
N VAL A 232 13.27 7.23 16.49
CA VAL A 232 13.62 5.96 15.87
C VAL A 232 14.91 6.13 15.04
N PRO A 233 16.05 5.53 15.46
CA PRO A 233 17.31 5.70 14.75
C PRO A 233 17.27 5.06 13.36
N ALA A 234 17.87 5.72 12.38
CA ALA A 234 18.01 5.19 11.04
C ALA A 234 19.28 5.71 10.35
N GLN A 235 19.89 4.92 9.48
CA GLN A 235 21.06 5.37 8.71
C GLN A 235 20.60 5.98 7.39
N VAL A 236 20.72 7.30 7.26
CA VAL A 236 20.18 8.08 6.13
C VAL A 236 21.32 8.79 5.40
N ALA A 237 21.83 9.90 5.94
CA ALA A 237 22.96 10.62 5.35
C ALA A 237 24.21 9.73 5.31
N SER A 238 24.41 8.88 6.32
CA SER A 238 25.50 7.91 6.39
C SER A 238 25.39 6.81 5.32
N ALA A 239 24.18 6.44 4.94
CA ALA A 239 23.90 5.37 3.99
C ALA A 239 23.85 5.88 2.54
N ASN A 240 23.37 7.11 2.33
CA ASN A 240 23.16 7.72 1.02
C ASN A 240 23.51 9.22 1.03
N ALA A 241 24.80 9.54 1.12
CA ALA A 241 25.29 10.91 1.06
C ALA A 241 24.97 11.62 -0.27
N THR A 242 24.70 10.88 -1.35
CA THR A 242 24.43 11.46 -2.68
C THR A 242 23.06 12.14 -2.77
N ASP A 243 22.02 11.55 -2.19
CA ASP A 243 20.66 12.13 -2.21
C ASP A 243 20.20 12.65 -0.85
N CYS A 244 20.80 12.17 0.25
CA CYS A 244 20.31 12.42 1.61
C CYS A 244 21.32 13.14 2.52
N SER A 245 22.37 13.79 2.00
CA SER A 245 23.42 14.40 2.84
C SER A 245 22.91 15.41 3.87
N GLY A 246 21.82 16.11 3.58
CA GLY A 246 21.18 17.07 4.49
C GLY A 246 20.11 16.47 5.42
N MET A 247 19.89 15.15 5.38
CA MET A 247 18.82 14.49 6.14
C MET A 247 19.34 13.94 7.46
N ALA A 248 18.50 13.97 8.50
CA ALA A 248 18.83 13.41 9.81
C ALA A 248 18.93 11.87 9.75
N ASN A 249 19.77 11.29 10.60
CA ASN A 249 19.88 9.84 10.76
C ASN A 249 18.79 9.29 11.71
N ASN A 250 17.52 9.38 11.28
CA ASN A 250 16.34 8.85 11.96
C ASN A 250 15.19 8.62 10.95
N ALA A 251 14.05 8.09 11.41
CA ALA A 251 12.92 7.79 10.53
C ALA A 251 12.34 9.03 9.79
N VAL A 252 12.47 10.23 10.37
CA VAL A 252 12.14 11.49 9.68
C VAL A 252 13.04 11.72 8.47
N GLY A 253 14.34 11.44 8.59
CA GLY A 253 15.25 11.53 7.45
C GLY A 253 14.99 10.48 6.38
N VAL A 254 14.56 9.27 6.75
CA VAL A 254 14.23 8.20 5.79
C VAL A 254 13.11 8.65 4.85
N SER A 255 11.96 9.01 5.42
CA SER A 255 10.78 9.47 4.68
C SER A 255 11.08 10.70 3.82
N LYS A 256 11.67 11.75 4.40
CA LYS A 256 12.04 12.97 3.67
C LYS A 256 13.02 12.71 2.53
N CYS A 257 14.00 11.82 2.71
CA CYS A 257 14.90 11.47 1.62
C CYS A 257 14.16 10.74 0.49
N MET A 258 13.29 9.76 0.81
CA MET A 258 12.56 9.02 -0.22
C MET A 258 11.63 9.93 -1.04
N ILE A 259 10.96 10.89 -0.39
CA ILE A 259 10.14 11.91 -1.07
C ILE A 259 11.02 12.80 -1.96
N ALA A 260 12.15 13.30 -1.45
CA ALA A 260 13.07 14.14 -2.23
C ALA A 260 13.65 13.39 -3.45
N MET A 261 13.96 12.10 -3.28
CA MET A 261 14.39 11.24 -4.38
C MET A 261 13.30 11.07 -5.42
N ALA A 262 12.03 10.89 -5.02
CA ALA A 262 10.92 10.80 -5.96
C ALA A 262 10.81 12.08 -6.81
N ARG A 263 10.93 13.27 -6.19
CA ARG A 263 10.96 14.55 -6.93
C ARG A 263 12.13 14.65 -7.90
N LYS A 264 13.29 14.10 -7.56
CA LYS A 264 14.51 14.16 -8.37
C LYS A 264 14.49 13.20 -9.56
N TYR A 265 14.11 11.94 -9.33
CA TYR A 265 14.26 10.86 -10.31
C TYR A 265 12.95 10.50 -11.04
N ALA A 266 11.79 10.83 -10.46
CA ALA A 266 10.47 10.65 -11.08
C ALA A 266 9.59 11.91 -10.95
N PRO A 267 9.98 13.05 -11.54
CA PRO A 267 9.38 14.37 -11.24
C PRO A 267 7.90 14.50 -11.60
N ASN A 268 7.40 13.66 -12.52
CA ASN A 268 5.98 13.66 -12.93
C ASN A 268 5.13 12.66 -12.13
N ALA A 269 5.76 11.86 -11.28
CA ALA A 269 5.07 10.93 -10.41
C ALA A 269 4.49 11.66 -9.17
N LYS A 270 3.37 11.15 -8.69
CA LYS A 270 2.74 11.55 -7.44
C LYS A 270 3.18 10.59 -6.36
N VAL A 271 3.68 11.12 -5.26
CA VAL A 271 4.26 10.32 -4.17
C VAL A 271 3.38 10.40 -2.93
N SER A 272 3.30 9.30 -2.21
CA SER A 272 2.50 9.14 -1.01
C SER A 272 3.25 8.34 0.05
N LEU A 273 2.96 8.67 1.31
CA LEU A 273 3.18 7.78 2.45
C LEU A 273 1.93 6.91 2.66
N HIS A 274 1.97 6.05 3.68
CA HIS A 274 0.84 5.22 4.10
C HIS A 274 0.27 5.70 5.44
N ALA A 275 -1.04 5.74 5.58
CA ALA A 275 -1.73 5.91 6.85
C ALA A 275 -2.45 4.62 7.20
N SER A 276 -2.08 4.02 8.34
CA SER A 276 -2.68 2.78 8.85
C SER A 276 -3.65 3.08 10.01
N PRO A 277 -4.83 2.44 10.05
CA PRO A 277 -5.86 2.67 11.06
C PRO A 277 -5.50 2.13 12.45
N TRP A 278 -4.48 1.28 12.55
CA TRP A 278 -4.02 0.59 13.75
C TRP A 278 -2.75 1.19 14.37
N SER A 279 -2.14 2.18 13.72
CA SER A 279 -0.79 2.66 14.03
C SER A 279 -0.64 3.30 15.41
N THR A 280 -1.73 3.72 16.03
CA THR A 280 -1.76 4.32 17.38
C THR A 280 -1.89 3.29 18.50
N ARG A 281 -1.85 1.99 18.17
CA ARG A 281 -2.23 0.86 19.05
C ARG A 281 -3.73 0.77 19.35
N THR A 282 -4.54 1.54 18.63
CA THR A 282 -5.99 1.38 18.59
C THR A 282 -6.39 1.17 17.15
N ASP A 283 -6.93 -0.01 16.83
CA ASP A 283 -7.42 -0.29 15.48
C ASP A 283 -8.81 0.32 15.29
N VAL A 284 -8.88 1.36 14.46
CA VAL A 284 -10.15 2.02 14.14
C VAL A 284 -11.09 1.08 13.39
N TYR A 285 -10.63 0.15 12.56
CA TYR A 285 -11.50 -0.70 11.75
C TYR A 285 -12.03 -1.93 12.48
N LEU A 286 -11.44 -2.27 13.63
CA LEU A 286 -11.94 -3.32 14.52
C LEU A 286 -12.69 -2.75 15.73
N ASN A 287 -12.77 -1.42 15.86
CA ASN A 287 -13.41 -0.78 17.00
C ASN A 287 -14.95 -0.88 16.91
N THR A 288 -15.58 -1.37 17.99
CA THR A 288 -17.04 -1.54 18.11
C THR A 288 -17.70 -0.59 19.10
N ASN A 289 -16.95 0.35 19.67
CA ASN A 289 -17.48 1.35 20.59
C ASN A 289 -18.08 2.54 19.82
N ALA A 290 -19.40 2.67 19.87
CA ALA A 290 -20.14 3.75 19.19
C ALA A 290 -19.77 5.17 19.64
N SER A 291 -19.16 5.33 20.81
CA SER A 291 -18.69 6.63 21.32
C SER A 291 -17.21 6.90 21.03
N PHE A 292 -16.53 6.05 20.25
CA PHE A 292 -15.12 6.22 19.92
C PHE A 292 -14.91 7.43 19.00
N ASP A 293 -13.99 8.34 19.36
CA ASP A 293 -13.64 9.49 18.52
C ASP A 293 -12.74 9.06 17.36
N ILE A 294 -13.36 8.56 16.30
CA ILE A 294 -12.71 8.13 15.06
C ILE A 294 -11.82 9.25 14.48
N ALA A 295 -12.35 10.46 14.42
CA ALA A 295 -11.65 11.59 13.82
C ALA A 295 -10.47 12.06 14.69
N GLY A 296 -10.63 12.00 16.02
CA GLY A 296 -9.53 12.23 16.96
C GLY A 296 -8.40 11.23 16.80
N GLU A 297 -8.73 9.96 16.61
CA GLU A 297 -7.73 8.93 16.38
C GLU A 297 -7.00 9.12 15.04
N ALA A 298 -7.75 9.40 13.97
CA ALA A 298 -7.19 9.74 12.66
C ALA A 298 -6.21 10.92 12.74
N ARG A 299 -6.57 12.00 13.46
CA ARG A 299 -5.70 13.18 13.60
C ARG A 299 -4.36 12.86 14.23
N LYS A 300 -4.29 11.90 15.17
CA LYS A 300 -3.00 11.45 15.74
C LYS A 300 -2.09 10.83 14.68
N VAL A 301 -2.66 10.01 13.79
CA VAL A 301 -1.94 9.41 12.65
C VAL A 301 -1.47 10.49 11.68
N ALA A 302 -2.35 11.42 11.31
CA ALA A 302 -1.99 12.52 10.44
C ALA A 302 -0.88 13.41 11.03
N ASP A 303 -0.95 13.74 12.32
CA ASP A 303 0.10 14.52 13.01
C ASP A 303 1.45 13.80 13.03
N PHE A 304 1.44 12.48 13.19
CA PHE A 304 2.64 11.66 13.07
C PHE A 304 3.23 11.71 11.65
N LEU A 305 2.39 11.55 10.63
CA LEU A 305 2.79 11.60 9.23
C LEU A 305 3.30 13.00 8.81
N LEU A 306 2.77 14.08 9.38
CA LEU A 306 3.30 15.44 9.16
C LEU A 306 4.77 15.54 9.62
N LYS A 307 5.14 14.92 10.74
CA LYS A 307 6.54 14.88 11.20
C LYS A 307 7.45 14.11 10.22
N LEU A 308 6.91 13.10 9.54
CA LEU A 308 7.58 12.35 8.46
C LEU A 308 7.61 13.10 7.11
N GLY A 309 7.04 14.30 7.03
CA GLY A 309 7.04 15.09 5.80
C GLY A 309 5.86 14.83 4.86
N ALA A 310 4.73 14.31 5.35
CA ALA A 310 3.50 14.16 4.56
C ALA A 310 3.01 15.49 3.92
N ALA A 311 3.43 16.65 4.43
CA ALA A 311 3.16 17.93 3.79
C ALA A 311 3.75 18.02 2.35
N ASP A 312 4.87 17.31 2.10
CA ASP A 312 5.60 17.30 0.84
C ASP A 312 5.14 16.19 -0.14
N THR A 313 4.19 15.34 0.28
CA THR A 313 3.54 14.34 -0.59
C THR A 313 2.43 14.95 -1.44
N ASP A 314 1.95 14.21 -2.44
CA ASP A 314 0.84 14.66 -3.31
C ASP A 314 -0.52 14.15 -2.82
N PHE A 315 -0.53 12.97 -2.19
CA PHE A 315 -1.70 12.29 -1.63
C PHE A 315 -1.28 11.45 -0.43
N ILE A 316 -2.25 10.80 0.21
CA ILE A 316 -2.01 9.78 1.23
C ILE A 316 -2.69 8.47 0.84
N VAL A 317 -2.03 7.33 1.07
CA VAL A 317 -2.65 6.01 0.90
C VAL A 317 -3.27 5.58 2.21
N VAL A 318 -4.47 5.02 2.14
CA VAL A 318 -5.20 4.44 3.27
C VAL A 318 -5.64 3.02 2.92
N GLU A 319 -5.48 2.09 3.85
CA GLU A 319 -5.85 0.69 3.64
C GLU A 319 -7.24 0.33 4.10
N ALA A 320 -7.70 -0.88 3.73
CA ALA A 320 -8.88 -1.50 4.32
C ALA A 320 -8.53 -2.87 4.91
N SER A 321 -7.94 -3.75 4.08
CA SER A 321 -7.45 -5.06 4.49
C SER A 321 -6.57 -5.64 3.38
N ASP A 322 -5.56 -6.44 3.77
CA ASP A 322 -4.70 -7.15 2.84
C ASP A 322 -5.29 -8.49 2.37
N ARG A 323 -6.38 -8.98 3.00
CA ARG A 323 -7.02 -10.26 2.67
C ARG A 323 -8.55 -10.16 2.63
N ASP A 324 -9.17 -11.13 1.95
CA ASP A 324 -10.62 -11.22 1.86
C ASP A 324 -11.23 -11.58 3.23
N ALA A 325 -12.36 -10.99 3.60
CA ALA A 325 -13.02 -11.29 4.88
C ALA A 325 -13.37 -12.78 5.03
N GLY A 326 -13.76 -13.45 3.94
CA GLY A 326 -14.02 -14.89 3.94
C GLY A 326 -12.77 -15.75 4.20
N PHE A 327 -11.56 -15.25 3.93
CA PHE A 327 -10.32 -15.92 4.35
C PHE A 327 -10.16 -15.81 5.87
N TYR A 328 -10.36 -14.62 6.43
CA TYR A 328 -10.30 -14.40 7.88
C TYR A 328 -11.31 -15.26 8.64
N ASP A 329 -12.55 -15.37 8.14
CA ASP A 329 -13.55 -16.29 8.70
C ASP A 329 -13.00 -17.73 8.80
N SER A 330 -12.26 -18.17 7.78
CA SER A 330 -11.72 -19.54 7.72
C SER A 330 -10.63 -19.82 8.76
N VAL A 331 -10.01 -18.76 9.31
CA VAL A 331 -9.03 -18.83 10.38
C VAL A 331 -9.58 -18.32 11.73
N GLY A 332 -10.88 -18.04 11.81
CA GLY A 332 -11.56 -17.68 13.05
C GLY A 332 -11.55 -16.19 13.40
N GLU A 333 -11.27 -15.32 12.43
CA GLU A 333 -11.26 -13.86 12.61
C GLU A 333 -12.43 -13.20 11.88
N ASP A 334 -13.10 -12.25 12.53
CA ASP A 334 -14.18 -11.47 11.91
C ASP A 334 -13.63 -10.10 11.46
N THR A 335 -13.53 -9.93 10.14
CA THR A 335 -13.05 -8.70 9.51
C THR A 335 -14.08 -8.11 8.54
N TRP A 336 -15.34 -8.53 8.66
CA TRP A 336 -16.42 -7.97 7.87
C TRP A 336 -16.75 -6.55 8.32
N TRP A 337 -17.06 -5.69 7.35
CA TRP A 337 -17.71 -4.41 7.63
C TRP A 337 -19.20 -4.53 7.30
N ASP A 338 -20.06 -4.04 8.19
CA ASP A 338 -21.49 -4.05 7.95
C ASP A 338 -21.84 -3.16 6.75
N ALA A 339 -22.31 -3.79 5.67
CA ALA A 339 -22.70 -3.13 4.43
C ALA A 339 -23.96 -2.26 4.58
N ASN A 340 -24.74 -2.42 5.66
CA ASN A 340 -25.88 -1.55 5.95
C ASN A 340 -25.50 -0.34 6.83
N ASN A 341 -24.27 -0.29 7.35
CA ASN A 341 -23.83 0.69 8.35
C ASN A 341 -24.75 0.79 9.58
N ALA A 342 -25.35 -0.31 10.00
CA ALA A 342 -26.20 -0.41 11.17
C ALA A 342 -25.44 -0.87 12.42
N THR A 343 -24.37 -1.66 12.25
CA THR A 343 -23.54 -2.20 13.35
C THR A 343 -22.05 -1.97 13.07
N LEU A 344 -21.27 -1.68 14.11
CA LEU A 344 -19.83 -1.52 14.00
C LEU A 344 -19.11 -2.89 13.99
N PRO A 345 -17.99 -3.03 13.27
CA PRO A 345 -17.41 -2.03 12.38
C PRO A 345 -18.15 -1.94 11.04
N HIS A 346 -18.16 -0.74 10.43
CA HIS A 346 -18.83 -0.51 9.15
C HIS A 346 -18.08 0.47 8.23
N PHE A 347 -18.47 0.55 6.97
CA PHE A 347 -17.80 1.38 5.96
C PHE A 347 -17.77 2.87 6.29
N ARG A 348 -18.86 3.44 6.85
CA ARG A 348 -18.88 4.85 7.23
C ARG A 348 -17.85 5.22 8.31
N GLN A 349 -17.48 4.28 9.18
CA GLN A 349 -16.44 4.49 10.19
C GLN A 349 -15.08 4.56 9.50
N ALA A 350 -14.82 3.68 8.54
CA ALA A 350 -13.61 3.71 7.74
C ALA A 350 -13.49 4.99 6.90
N PHE A 351 -14.59 5.45 6.30
CA PHE A 351 -14.64 6.69 5.53
C PHE A 351 -14.51 7.94 6.40
N THR A 352 -15.09 7.95 7.61
CA THR A 352 -14.90 9.03 8.59
C THR A 352 -13.43 9.17 8.97
N TRP A 353 -12.76 8.04 9.21
CA TRP A 353 -11.34 8.01 9.50
C TRP A 353 -10.51 8.58 8.33
N ALA A 354 -10.74 8.11 7.10
CA ALA A 354 -10.03 8.57 5.92
C ALA A 354 -10.24 10.07 5.64
N SER A 355 -11.46 10.58 5.83
CA SER A 355 -11.77 12.01 5.70
C SER A 355 -10.94 12.85 6.67
N ALA A 356 -10.92 12.46 7.95
CA ALA A 356 -10.19 13.18 8.99
C ALA A 356 -8.67 13.19 8.75
N ILE A 357 -8.09 12.10 8.19
CA ILE A 357 -6.70 12.09 7.73
C ILE A 357 -6.50 13.15 6.63
N SER A 358 -7.34 13.12 5.61
CA SER A 358 -7.24 14.01 4.45
C SER A 358 -7.36 15.49 4.81
N GLU A 359 -8.34 15.82 5.64
CA GLU A 359 -8.56 17.17 6.17
C GLU A 359 -7.35 17.65 6.98
N ARG A 360 -6.81 16.79 7.85
CA ARG A 360 -5.67 17.17 8.70
C ARG A 360 -4.37 17.34 7.92
N LEU A 361 -4.14 16.51 6.92
CA LEU A 361 -2.95 16.59 6.06
C LEU A 361 -3.08 17.64 4.95
N ASN A 362 -4.30 18.08 4.65
CA ASN A 362 -4.64 18.82 3.43
C ASN A 362 -4.16 18.06 2.17
N LYS A 363 -4.47 16.76 2.11
CA LYS A 363 -4.11 15.84 1.01
C LYS A 363 -5.27 14.89 0.72
N PRO A 364 -5.66 14.66 -0.54
CA PRO A 364 -6.65 13.64 -0.83
C PRO A 364 -6.11 12.25 -0.48
N ASN A 365 -7.01 11.31 -0.18
CA ASN A 365 -6.64 9.92 0.08
C ASN A 365 -6.89 9.00 -1.12
N PHE A 366 -6.16 7.89 -1.18
CA PHE A 366 -6.35 6.84 -2.16
C PHE A 366 -6.44 5.50 -1.42
N TRP A 367 -7.52 4.75 -1.65
CA TRP A 367 -7.72 3.47 -0.98
C TRP A 367 -6.87 2.36 -1.60
N TRP A 368 -6.00 1.79 -0.77
CA TRP A 368 -5.13 0.67 -1.04
C TRP A 368 -4.68 0.11 0.31
N GLN A 369 -4.69 -1.19 0.61
CA GLN A 369 -5.15 -2.26 -0.25
C GLN A 369 -6.62 -2.61 0.03
N LEU A 370 -7.37 -2.93 -1.04
CA LEU A 370 -8.72 -3.47 -0.96
C LEU A 370 -8.74 -4.93 -1.44
N PRO A 371 -9.38 -5.85 -0.70
CA PRO A 371 -9.56 -7.23 -1.13
C PRO A 371 -10.51 -7.34 -2.33
N VAL A 372 -10.37 -8.41 -3.11
CA VAL A 372 -11.04 -8.59 -4.42
C VAL A 372 -12.28 -9.49 -4.33
N GLY A 373 -12.45 -10.18 -3.20
CA GLY A 373 -13.53 -11.12 -2.96
C GLY A 373 -14.91 -10.54 -3.24
N ASN A 374 -15.86 -11.43 -3.49
CA ASN A 374 -17.26 -11.06 -3.70
C ASN A 374 -18.19 -12.13 -3.14
N MET A 375 -19.39 -11.71 -2.75
CA MET A 375 -20.34 -12.57 -2.02
C MET A 375 -20.80 -13.83 -2.77
N ASN A 376 -20.55 -13.94 -4.08
CA ASN A 376 -20.92 -15.10 -4.90
C ASN A 376 -19.85 -16.21 -4.92
N LEU A 377 -18.71 -16.01 -4.26
CA LEU A 377 -17.61 -16.98 -4.26
C LEU A 377 -17.80 -18.10 -3.21
N PRO A 378 -17.18 -19.27 -3.41
CA PRO A 378 -17.40 -20.46 -2.58
C PRO A 378 -16.67 -20.47 -1.22
N ASN A 379 -15.89 -19.45 -0.85
CA ASN A 379 -15.00 -19.46 0.33
C ASN A 379 -13.98 -20.61 0.29
N THR A 380 -13.17 -20.65 -0.76
CA THR A 380 -12.06 -21.57 -0.91
C THR A 380 -10.80 -20.82 -1.33
N ASN A 381 -9.62 -21.44 -1.23
CA ASN A 381 -8.36 -20.86 -1.67
C ASN A 381 -8.48 -20.16 -3.05
N GLN A 382 -8.03 -18.90 -3.11
CA GLN A 382 -8.12 -17.97 -4.24
C GLN A 382 -9.55 -17.57 -4.66
N LYS A 383 -10.57 -17.92 -3.90
CA LYS A 383 -11.99 -17.64 -4.20
C LYS A 383 -12.77 -17.43 -2.90
N TRP A 384 -12.54 -16.31 -2.25
CA TRP A 384 -13.14 -15.93 -0.98
C TRP A 384 -14.23 -14.88 -1.16
N LYS A 385 -15.22 -14.90 -0.28
CA LYS A 385 -16.21 -13.85 -0.19
C LYS A 385 -15.60 -12.62 0.46
N ASP A 386 -16.00 -11.46 -0.05
CA ASP A 386 -15.81 -10.16 0.57
C ASP A 386 -16.94 -9.24 0.07
N ASN A 387 -17.21 -8.14 0.76
CA ASN A 387 -18.26 -7.19 0.38
C ASN A 387 -17.72 -5.82 -0.07
N ARG A 388 -16.41 -5.58 0.02
CA ARG A 388 -15.78 -4.28 -0.24
C ARG A 388 -15.82 -3.88 -1.72
N VAL A 389 -15.61 -4.81 -2.66
CA VAL A 389 -15.72 -4.51 -4.10
C VAL A 389 -17.09 -3.90 -4.39
N ASP A 390 -18.15 -4.65 -4.09
CA ASP A 390 -19.52 -4.22 -4.40
C ASP A 390 -19.94 -2.98 -3.61
N TYR A 391 -19.49 -2.84 -2.36
CA TYR A 391 -19.74 -1.66 -1.55
C TYR A 391 -19.11 -0.40 -2.14
N PHE A 392 -17.80 -0.42 -2.46
CA PHE A 392 -17.09 0.73 -2.99
C PHE A 392 -17.70 1.23 -4.32
N PHE A 393 -18.08 0.32 -5.21
CA PHE A 393 -18.73 0.69 -6.47
C PHE A 393 -20.16 1.22 -6.33
N SER A 394 -20.88 0.83 -5.27
CA SER A 394 -22.24 1.31 -5.01
C SER A 394 -22.28 2.61 -4.18
N HIS A 395 -21.17 2.97 -3.53
CA HIS A 395 -21.07 4.11 -2.61
C HIS A 395 -19.96 5.10 -3.00
N THR A 396 -19.70 5.28 -4.30
CA THR A 396 -18.63 6.18 -4.77
C THR A 396 -18.81 7.62 -4.31
N ALA A 397 -20.04 8.08 -4.12
CA ALA A 397 -20.31 9.41 -3.57
C ALA A 397 -19.81 9.55 -2.13
N GLU A 398 -19.90 8.50 -1.29
CA GLU A 398 -19.36 8.52 0.08
C GLU A 398 -17.82 8.58 0.06
N LEU A 399 -17.18 7.85 -0.87
CA LEU A 399 -15.73 7.94 -1.09
C LEU A 399 -15.30 9.37 -1.49
N ALA A 400 -16.00 10.00 -2.43
CA ALA A 400 -15.72 11.37 -2.83
C ALA A 400 -15.91 12.37 -1.68
N ALA A 401 -16.98 12.20 -0.88
CA ALA A 401 -17.23 13.00 0.32
C ALA A 401 -16.12 12.84 1.38
N ALA A 402 -15.52 11.65 1.46
CA ALA A 402 -14.36 11.37 2.32
C ALA A 402 -13.02 11.79 1.69
N HIS A 403 -13.00 12.66 0.67
CA HIS A 403 -11.81 13.14 -0.02
C HIS A 403 -11.00 12.07 -0.78
N SER A 404 -11.60 10.93 -1.10
CA SER A 404 -10.94 9.89 -1.89
C SER A 404 -10.83 10.28 -3.36
N VAL A 405 -9.61 10.17 -3.92
CA VAL A 405 -9.35 10.36 -5.36
C VAL A 405 -9.35 9.05 -6.14
N GLY A 406 -9.40 7.91 -5.46
CA GLY A 406 -9.48 6.61 -6.10
C GLY A 406 -9.35 5.45 -5.14
N PHE A 407 -9.46 4.27 -5.69
CA PHE A 407 -9.39 3.01 -4.97
C PHE A 407 -8.82 1.91 -5.88
N SER A 408 -7.95 1.06 -5.31
CA SER A 408 -7.35 -0.07 -6.03
C SER A 408 -7.46 -1.37 -5.24
N PHE A 409 -7.85 -2.42 -5.96
CA PHE A 409 -8.01 -3.76 -5.41
C PHE A 409 -6.74 -4.61 -5.61
N GLY A 410 -6.53 -5.60 -4.76
CA GLY A 410 -5.42 -6.54 -4.87
C GLY A 410 -5.58 -7.72 -3.93
N ALA A 411 -4.93 -8.83 -4.27
CA ALA A 411 -4.98 -10.06 -3.48
C ALA A 411 -4.14 -9.96 -2.20
N GLY A 412 -2.99 -9.27 -2.21
CA GLY A 412 -2.15 -9.00 -1.01
C GLY A 412 -1.36 -10.20 -0.53
N GLU A 413 -1.95 -11.39 -0.67
CA GLU A 413 -1.35 -12.68 -0.42
C GLU A 413 -1.88 -13.71 -1.43
N GLY A 414 -1.07 -14.72 -1.75
CA GLY A 414 -1.31 -15.62 -2.89
C GLY A 414 -2.49 -16.60 -2.75
N ARG A 415 -3.10 -16.71 -1.56
CA ARG A 415 -4.31 -17.50 -1.30
C ARG A 415 -5.58 -16.68 -1.42
N GLN A 416 -5.49 -15.36 -1.61
CA GLN A 416 -6.64 -14.49 -1.72
C GLN A 416 -7.23 -14.48 -3.13
N THR A 417 -8.45 -13.98 -3.25
CA THR A 417 -9.09 -13.72 -4.53
C THR A 417 -8.30 -12.68 -5.30
N SER A 418 -8.07 -12.92 -6.59
CA SER A 418 -7.50 -11.94 -7.51
C SER A 418 -8.52 -11.58 -8.60
N PRO A 419 -8.26 -10.53 -9.39
CA PRO A 419 -9.11 -10.18 -10.54
C PRO A 419 -9.25 -11.31 -11.57
N GLU A 420 -8.34 -12.28 -11.57
CA GLU A 420 -8.35 -13.47 -12.43
C GLU A 420 -9.22 -14.60 -11.86
N THR A 421 -9.48 -14.59 -10.55
CA THR A 421 -10.20 -15.69 -9.86
C THR A 421 -11.56 -15.27 -9.30
N ASP A 422 -11.93 -13.99 -9.40
CA ASP A 422 -13.18 -13.41 -8.89
C ASP A 422 -14.43 -13.70 -9.76
N ASN A 423 -14.28 -14.49 -10.82
CA ASN A 423 -15.29 -14.77 -11.86
C ASN A 423 -15.75 -13.53 -12.65
N GLY A 424 -14.90 -12.51 -12.79
CA GLY A 424 -15.14 -11.32 -13.60
C GLY A 424 -15.97 -10.23 -12.92
N ASN A 425 -16.20 -10.32 -11.60
CA ASN A 425 -17.01 -9.34 -10.86
C ASN A 425 -16.40 -7.93 -10.96
N LEU A 426 -15.12 -7.77 -10.61
CA LEU A 426 -14.43 -6.50 -10.62
C LEU A 426 -14.44 -5.84 -12.00
N SER A 427 -14.09 -6.59 -13.05
CA SER A 427 -14.10 -6.09 -14.43
C SER A 427 -15.50 -5.62 -14.87
N SER A 428 -16.54 -6.34 -14.45
CA SER A 428 -17.94 -5.94 -14.68
C SER A 428 -18.30 -4.65 -13.96
N ARG A 429 -17.92 -4.51 -12.67
CA ARG A 429 -18.16 -3.30 -11.88
C ARG A 429 -17.44 -2.07 -12.42
N VAL A 430 -16.18 -2.21 -12.81
CA VAL A 430 -15.39 -1.14 -13.46
C VAL A 430 -16.06 -0.67 -14.74
N SER A 431 -16.48 -1.62 -15.59
CA SER A 431 -17.16 -1.31 -16.85
C SER A 431 -18.48 -0.58 -16.62
N ALA A 432 -19.27 -1.01 -15.63
CA ALA A 432 -20.51 -0.34 -15.25
C ALA A 432 -20.28 1.08 -14.72
N TYR A 433 -19.30 1.24 -13.83
CA TYR A 433 -18.89 2.55 -13.28
C TYR A 433 -18.49 3.54 -14.38
N LYS A 434 -17.67 3.09 -15.35
CA LYS A 434 -17.25 3.94 -16.47
C LYS A 434 -18.40 4.30 -17.40
N ARG A 435 -19.31 3.37 -17.71
CA ARG A 435 -20.51 3.66 -18.51
C ARG A 435 -21.45 4.64 -17.82
N ALA A 436 -21.49 4.65 -16.49
CA ALA A 436 -22.27 5.61 -15.70
C ALA A 436 -21.62 7.01 -15.62
N GLY A 437 -20.46 7.23 -16.26
CA GLY A 437 -19.76 8.52 -16.27
C GLY A 437 -18.77 8.72 -15.11
N GLY A 438 -18.64 7.74 -14.22
CA GLY A 438 -17.82 7.80 -13.03
C GLY A 438 -18.28 8.82 -11.99
N GLN A 439 -17.56 8.87 -10.87
CA GLN A 439 -17.82 9.77 -9.74
C GLN A 439 -16.88 10.98 -9.82
N ALA A 440 -17.42 12.19 -9.72
CA ALA A 440 -16.60 13.40 -9.58
C ALA A 440 -15.92 13.43 -8.19
N PRO A 441 -14.70 13.98 -8.06
CA PRO A 441 -13.94 14.02 -6.80
C PRO A 441 -14.61 14.82 -5.68
N CYS A 442 -15.59 15.63 -6.03
CA CYS A 442 -16.34 16.47 -5.12
C CYS A 442 -17.78 15.98 -5.18
N ALA A 443 -18.35 15.62 -4.03
CA ALA A 443 -19.79 15.55 -3.90
C ALA A 443 -20.35 16.99 -3.97
N PRO A 444 -21.50 17.22 -4.63
CA PRO A 444 -22.19 18.51 -4.61
C PRO A 444 -22.54 18.98 -3.19
#